data_AF-A0A4S1HA92-F1
#
_entry.id   AF-A0A4S1HA92-F1
#
_cell.length_a   1.000
_cell.length_b   1.000
_cell.length_c   1.000
_cell.angle_alpha   90.00
_cell.angle_beta   90.00
_cell.angle_gamma   90.00
#
_symmetry.space_group_name_H-M   'P 1'
#
loop_
_entity.id
_entity.type
_entity.pdbx_description
1 polymer ?
#
loop_
_entity_poly.entity_id
_entity_poly.type
_entity_poly.pdbx_seq_one_letter_code
_entity_poly.pdbx_strand_id
1 'polypeptide(L)' 'MKYLIIALSAACLTACQQGPIVKPEPFDWKKAVNRNAERSCRDKKGTEQYANCVDREVAKGTRESKMIAAHFGVKLQ' A
#
# COMPACT_ATOMS: atom_id res chain seq x y z
N MET A 1 7.52 -2.17 -45.87
CA MET A 1 7.63 -1.05 -44.90
C MET A 1 6.38 -0.84 -44.05
N LYS A 2 5.15 -0.96 -44.59
CA LYS A 2 3.90 -0.73 -43.84
C LYS A 2 3.75 -1.60 -42.57
N TYR A 3 4.15 -2.86 -42.63
CA TYR A 3 4.06 -3.80 -41.49
C TYR A 3 5.04 -3.51 -40.35
N LEU A 4 6.21 -2.92 -40.64
CA LEU A 4 7.19 -2.55 -39.60
C LEU A 4 6.68 -1.41 -38.72
N ILE A 5 6.01 -0.43 -39.35
CA ILE A 5 5.41 0.69 -38.63
C ILE A 5 4.28 0.19 -37.73
N ILE A 6 3.43 -0.71 -38.23
CA ILE A 6 2.33 -1.29 -37.45
C ILE A 6 2.87 -2.10 -36.25
N ALA A 7 3.93 -2.89 -36.45
CA ALA A 7 4.55 -3.66 -35.37
C ALA A 7 5.19 -2.76 -34.30
N LEU A 8 5.88 -1.70 -34.71
CA LEU A 8 6.46 -0.71 -33.79
C LEU A 8 5.37 0.05 -33.01
N SER A 9 4.30 0.47 -33.68
CA SER A 9 3.17 1.13 -33.01
C SER A 9 2.50 0.21 -32.00
N ALA A 10 2.29 -1.07 -32.34
CA ALA A 10 1.74 -2.05 -31.42
C ALA A 10 2.65 -2.27 -30.20
N ALA A 11 3.97 -2.41 -30.41
CA ALA A 11 4.94 -2.60 -29.34
C ALA A 11 5.00 -1.39 -28.38
N CYS A 12 4.99 -0.16 -28.92
CA CYS A 12 4.97 1.06 -28.10
C CYS A 12 3.68 1.19 -27.28
N LEU A 13 2.53 0.83 -27.84
CA LEU A 13 1.26 0.84 -27.11
C LEU A 13 1.26 -0.16 -25.95
N THR A 14 1.81 -1.37 -26.16
CA THR A 14 1.91 -2.38 -25.09
C THR A 14 2.88 -1.97 -23.98
N ALA A 15 3.99 -1.32 -24.32
CA ALA A 15 5.00 -0.87 -23.36
C ALA A 15 4.53 0.29 -22.48
N CYS A 16 3.54 1.08 -22.92
CA CYS A 16 2.95 2.16 -22.12
C CYS A 16 1.79 1.70 -21.23
N GLN A 17 1.09 0.61 -21.59
CA GLN A 17 0.02 0.03 -20.77
C GLN A 17 0.56 -0.78 -19.60
N GLN A 18 1.69 -1.44 -19.81
CA GLN A 18 2.48 -2.04 -18.75
C GLN A 18 3.38 -0.91 -18.21
N GLY A 19 2.87 -0.15 -17.24
CA GLY A 19 3.72 0.76 -16.46
C GLY A 19 5.03 0.06 -16.06
N PRO A 20 6.09 0.82 -15.77
CA PRO A 20 7.45 0.27 -15.71
C PRO A 20 7.45 -1.02 -14.88
N ILE A 21 8.13 -2.07 -15.39
CA ILE A 21 8.23 -3.40 -14.77
C ILE A 21 9.08 -3.28 -13.50
N VAL A 22 8.61 -2.48 -12.57
CA VAL A 22 9.14 -2.28 -11.23
C VAL A 22 8.33 -3.23 -10.39
N LYS A 23 9.00 -4.22 -9.82
CA LYS A 23 8.37 -5.05 -8.80
C LYS A 23 7.82 -4.08 -7.75
N PRO A 24 6.52 -4.15 -7.40
CA PRO A 24 5.99 -3.29 -6.37
C PRO A 24 6.85 -3.46 -5.12
N GLU A 25 7.10 -2.36 -4.39
CA GLU A 25 7.79 -2.44 -3.11
C GLU A 25 7.11 -3.51 -2.24
N PRO A 26 7.89 -4.29 -1.47
CA PRO A 26 7.34 -5.21 -0.49
C PRO A 26 6.30 -4.48 0.38
N PHE A 27 5.16 -5.11 0.60
CA PHE A 27 4.10 -4.50 1.40
C PHE A 27 4.57 -4.27 2.84
N ASP A 28 4.71 -3.00 3.22
CA ASP A 28 5.01 -2.59 4.58
C ASP A 28 3.72 -2.44 5.38
N TRP A 29 3.37 -3.51 6.11
CA TRP A 29 2.16 -3.55 6.93
C TRP A 29 2.19 -2.52 8.07
N LYS A 30 3.36 -2.20 8.63
CA LYS A 30 3.47 -1.20 9.72
C LYS A 30 3.14 0.18 9.19
N LYS A 31 3.68 0.53 8.03
CA LYS A 31 3.36 1.80 7.34
C LYS A 31 1.88 1.89 6.98
N ALA A 32 1.27 0.79 6.55
CA ALA A 32 -0.16 0.74 6.26
C ALA A 32 -1.02 0.97 7.52
N VAL A 33 -0.70 0.30 8.63
CA VAL A 33 -1.39 0.47 9.93
C VAL A 33 -1.29 1.93 10.40
N ASN A 34 -0.08 2.50 10.40
CA ASN A 34 0.13 3.89 10.83
C ASN A 34 -0.66 4.88 9.96
N ARG A 35 -0.62 4.74 8.63
CA ARG A 35 -1.40 5.59 7.73
C ARG A 35 -2.90 5.48 7.97
N ASN A 36 -3.39 4.28 8.29
CA ASN A 36 -4.80 4.08 8.56
C ASN A 36 -5.21 4.71 9.91
N ALA A 37 -4.36 4.60 10.92
CA ALA A 37 -4.55 5.26 12.20
C ALA A 37 -4.63 6.79 12.04
N GLU A 38 -3.67 7.38 11.30
CA GLU A 38 -3.68 8.82 11.01
C GLU A 38 -4.94 9.29 10.25
N ARG A 39 -5.47 8.46 9.34
CA ARG A 39 -6.71 8.77 8.61
C ARG A 39 -7.96 8.65 9.46
N SER A 40 -7.95 7.77 10.45
CA SER A 40 -9.10 7.49 11.31
C SER A 40 -9.28 8.55 12.39
N CYS A 41 -8.19 9.15 12.85
CA CYS A 41 -8.21 10.21 13.84
C CYS A 41 -8.48 11.58 13.19
N ARG A 42 -9.63 12.18 13.52
CA ARG A 42 -10.07 13.48 12.99
C ARG A 42 -9.52 14.68 13.75
N ASP A 43 -8.91 14.46 14.91
CA ASP A 43 -8.39 15.52 15.77
C ASP A 43 -7.21 16.25 15.14
N LYS A 44 -6.92 17.45 15.63
CA LYS A 44 -5.77 18.24 15.15
C LYS A 44 -4.47 17.53 15.50
N LYS A 45 -3.64 17.24 14.49
CA LYS A 45 -2.29 16.68 14.68
C LYS A 45 -1.50 17.52 15.70
N GLY A 46 -0.84 16.84 16.63
CA GLY A 46 -0.02 17.45 17.69
C GLY A 46 -0.75 17.73 19.01
N THR A 47 -2.04 17.38 19.13
CA THR A 47 -2.73 17.37 20.43
C THR A 47 -2.59 16.01 21.12
N GLU A 48 -2.73 16.01 22.44
CA GLU A 48 -2.76 14.78 23.24
C GLU A 48 -3.91 13.86 22.82
N GLN A 49 -5.09 14.43 22.52
CA GLN A 49 -6.25 13.69 22.02
C GLN A 49 -5.95 12.96 20.71
N TYR A 50 -5.27 13.64 19.78
CA TYR A 50 -4.84 13.03 18.53
C TYR A 50 -3.84 11.89 18.77
N ALA A 51 -2.83 12.10 19.64
CA ALA A 51 -1.84 11.07 19.96
C ALA A 51 -2.50 9.82 20.56
N ASN A 52 -3.37 10.00 21.55
CA ASN A 52 -4.11 8.91 22.18
C ASN A 52 -5.01 8.16 21.19
N CYS A 53 -5.64 8.88 20.24
CA CYS A 53 -6.41 8.25 19.18
C CYS A 53 -5.52 7.41 18.26
N VAL A 54 -4.39 7.95 17.80
CA VAL A 54 -3.48 7.26 16.88
C VAL A 54 -2.94 6.00 17.53
N ASP A 55 -2.49 6.07 18.79
CA ASP A 55 -1.95 4.91 19.50
C ASP A 55 -2.99 3.78 19.61
N ARG A 56 -4.26 4.12 19.88
CA ARG A 56 -5.36 3.15 19.91
C ARG A 56 -5.60 2.50 18.54
N GLU A 57 -5.65 3.29 17.48
CA GLU A 57 -5.89 2.77 16.14
C GLU A 57 -4.70 1.95 15.61
N VAL A 58 -3.46 2.32 15.97
CA VAL A 58 -2.26 1.51 15.68
C VAL A 58 -2.33 0.16 16.39
N ALA A 59 -2.70 0.14 17.68
CA ALA A 59 -2.85 -1.11 18.44
C ALA A 59 -3.91 -2.02 17.81
N LYS A 60 -5.05 -1.45 17.39
CA LYS A 60 -6.12 -2.17 16.69
C LYS A 60 -5.65 -2.72 15.34
N GLY A 61 -5.08 -1.87 14.47
CA GLY A 61 -4.62 -2.29 13.15
C GLY A 61 -3.48 -3.32 13.21
N THR A 62 -2.64 -3.25 14.25
CA THR A 62 -1.61 -4.27 14.51
C THR A 62 -2.22 -5.62 14.87
N ARG A 63 -3.24 -5.63 15.73
CA ARG A 63 -3.96 -6.87 16.09
C ARG A 63 -4.63 -7.48 14.87
N GLU A 64 -5.35 -6.69 14.08
CA GLU A 64 -6.00 -7.14 12.85
C GLU A 64 -5.00 -7.70 11.85
N SER A 65 -3.87 -7.01 11.65
CA SER A 65 -2.80 -7.48 10.75
C SER A 65 -2.24 -8.84 11.19
N LYS A 66 -2.04 -9.06 12.49
CA LYS A 66 -1.60 -10.36 13.03
C LYS A 66 -2.63 -11.46 12.81
N MET A 67 -3.91 -11.16 12.99
CA MET A 67 -5.00 -12.12 12.76
C MET A 67 -5.08 -12.54 11.29
N ILE A 68 -4.99 -11.56 10.38
CA ILE A 68 -4.95 -11.80 8.93
C ILE A 68 -3.72 -12.63 8.58
N ALA A 69 -2.55 -12.27 9.10
CA ALA A 69 -1.31 -13.00 8.85
C ALA A 69 -1.39 -14.46 9.29
N ALA A 70 -1.94 -14.72 10.49
CA ALA A 70 -2.19 -16.06 10.98
C ALA A 70 -3.18 -16.84 10.11
N HIS A 71 -4.27 -16.20 9.66
CA HIS A 71 -5.28 -16.83 8.81
C HIS A 71 -4.71 -17.28 7.46
N PHE A 72 -3.86 -16.47 6.85
CA PHE A 72 -3.24 -16.77 5.56
C PHE A 72 -1.87 -17.49 5.67
N GLY A 73 -1.41 -17.81 6.88
CA GLY A 73 -0.12 -18.47 7.10
C GLY A 73 1.10 -17.64 6.66
N VAL A 74 0.96 -16.30 6.60
CA VAL A 74 2.04 -15.40 6.19
C VAL A 74 2.75 -14.80 7.41
N LYS A 75 4.06 -14.57 7.30
CA LYS A 75 4.83 -13.91 8.36
C LYS A 75 4.85 -12.40 8.14
N LEU A 76 4.49 -11.63 9.16
CA LEU A 76 4.72 -10.20 9.19
C LEU A 76 6.21 -9.93 9.42
N GLN A 77 6.84 -9.13 8.55
CA GLN A 77 8.23 -8.69 8.69
C GLN A 77 8.37 -7.48 9.65
#